data_AF-A0AAV1URU2-F1
#
_entry.id   AF-A0AAV1URU2-F1
#
_cell.length_a   1.000
_cell.length_b   1.000
_cell.length_c   1.000
_cell.angle_alpha   90.00
_cell.angle_beta   90.00
_cell.angle_gamma   90.00
#
_symmetry.space_group_name_H-M   'P 1'
#
loop_
_entity.id
_entity.type
_entity.pdbx_description
1 polymer ?
#
loop_
_entity_poly.entity_id
_entity_poly.type
_entity_poly.pdbx_seq_one_letter_code
_entity_poly.pdbx_strand_id
1 'polypeptide(L)'
;MVGGSGHPTILLDTQPLLSSSMLVDLLESKESHRVGAMTPEQQVEAASYQIAVFLCAICHYVLVVHDGLAFQVSVYELLCKVKQKFSQCRLPSVSGNSQSVTGHPEACTGDSTSYLF
;
A
#
# COMPACT_ATOMS: atom_id res chain seq x y z
N MET A 1 -30.06 22.39 10.70
CA MET A 1 -29.48 21.04 10.56
C MET A 1 -29.16 20.84 9.09
N VAL A 2 -27.92 21.11 8.69
CA VAL A 2 -27.50 20.99 7.30
C VAL A 2 -27.24 19.51 7.03
N GLY A 3 -28.13 18.88 6.28
CA GLY A 3 -27.91 17.57 5.70
C GLY A 3 -26.83 17.69 4.63
N GLY A 4 -25.60 17.30 4.97
CA GLY A 4 -24.60 16.98 3.97
C GLY A 4 -24.83 15.54 3.52
N SER A 5 -25.21 15.34 2.26
CA SER A 5 -25.08 14.04 1.60
C SER A 5 -23.59 13.74 1.41
N GLY A 6 -22.89 13.48 2.51
CA GLY A 6 -21.51 13.04 2.47
C GLY A 6 -21.47 11.62 1.94
N HIS A 7 -20.64 11.37 0.92
CA HIS A 7 -20.31 10.00 0.53
C HIS A 7 -19.75 9.26 1.77
N PRO A 8 -20.10 7.99 1.98
CA PRO A 8 -19.58 7.24 3.11
C PRO A 8 -18.05 7.11 3.01
N THR A 9 -17.34 7.64 4.00
CA THR A 9 -15.88 7.50 4.11
C THR A 9 -15.53 6.27 4.94
N ILE A 10 -14.72 5.38 4.38
CA ILE A 10 -14.19 4.21 5.09
C ILE A 10 -12.78 4.54 5.59
N LEU A 11 -12.55 4.31 6.89
CA LEU A 11 -11.25 4.49 7.53
C LEU A 11 -10.62 3.11 7.74
N LEU A 12 -9.39 2.94 7.26
CA LEU A 12 -8.58 1.75 7.48
C LEU A 12 -7.42 2.14 8.40
N ASP A 13 -7.32 1.46 9.54
CA ASP A 13 -6.18 1.59 10.45
C ASP A 13 -5.22 0.42 10.26
N THR A 14 -3.94 0.69 10.39
CA THR A 14 -2.88 -0.32 10.22
C THR A 14 -1.89 -0.25 11.36
N GLN A 15 -1.25 -1.39 11.65
CA GLN A 15 -0.08 -1.39 12.53
C GLN A 15 1.02 -0.46 11.99
N PRO A 16 1.88 0.09 12.85
CA PRO A 16 2.94 1.00 12.43
C PRO A 16 3.85 0.35 11.38
N LEU A 17 4.15 1.07 10.30
CA LEU A 17 5.16 0.65 9.33
C LEU A 17 6.54 0.73 9.98
N LEU A 18 7.41 -0.24 9.67
CA LEU A 18 8.75 -0.34 10.23
C LEU A 18 8.75 -0.40 11.77
N SER A 19 7.77 -1.10 12.35
CA SER A 19 7.57 -1.13 13.79
C SER A 19 8.71 -1.83 14.54
N SER A 20 9.35 -1.10 15.45
CA SER A 20 10.33 -1.65 16.38
C SER A 20 9.73 -2.69 17.33
N SER A 21 8.45 -2.58 17.69
CA SER A 21 7.80 -3.57 18.57
C SER A 21 7.66 -4.93 17.86
N MET A 22 7.27 -4.91 16.58
CA MET A 22 7.21 -6.12 15.76
C MET A 22 8.60 -6.74 15.57
N LEU A 23 9.63 -5.91 15.44
CA LEU A 23 11.01 -6.39 15.36
C LEU A 23 11.44 -7.06 16.66
N VAL A 24 11.12 -6.47 17.82
CA VAL A 24 11.40 -7.08 19.12
C VAL A 24 10.69 -8.44 19.24
N ASP A 25 9.41 -8.51 18.89
CA ASP A 25 8.66 -9.78 18.92
C ASP A 25 9.31 -10.86 18.02
N LEU A 26 9.79 -10.47 16.83
CA LEU A 26 10.50 -11.37 15.91
C LEU A 26 11.88 -11.80 16.43
N LEU A 27 12.59 -10.92 17.15
CA LEU A 27 13.89 -11.22 17.76
C LEU A 27 13.75 -12.13 18.98
N GLU A 28 12.69 -11.94 19.77
CA GLU A 28 12.39 -12.75 20.97
C GLU A 28 11.80 -14.12 20.62
N SER A 29 11.18 -14.24 19.44
CA SER A 29 10.73 -15.51 18.87
C SER A 29 11.89 -16.47 18.62
N LYS A 30 12.18 -17.33 19.62
CA LYS A 30 13.14 -18.45 19.54
C LYS A 30 12.85 -19.43 18.40
N GLU A 31 11.59 -19.53 17.99
CA GLU A 31 11.19 -20.28 16.81
C GLU A 31 11.56 -19.43 15.61
N SER A 32 12.71 -19.73 15.00
CA SER A 32 13.16 -19.06 13.79
C SER A 32 12.18 -19.39 12.66
N HIS A 33 11.05 -18.69 12.58
CA HIS A 33 10.26 -18.56 11.36
C HIS A 33 11.08 -17.75 10.39
N ARG A 34 12.19 -18.35 9.92
CA ARG A 34 12.97 -17.88 8.80
C ARG A 34 12.07 -18.04 7.58
N VAL A 35 11.29 -17.00 7.30
CA VAL A 35 10.64 -16.84 6.00
C VAL A 35 11.78 -16.65 4.99
N GLY A 36 12.36 -17.76 4.54
CA GLY A 36 13.58 -17.77 3.72
C GLY A 36 14.84 -17.25 4.43
N ALA A 37 15.81 -16.78 3.65
CA ALA A 37 17.09 -16.24 4.14
C ALA A 37 17.01 -14.79 4.66
N MET A 38 15.79 -14.30 4.98
CA MET A 38 15.55 -12.91 5.37
C MET A 38 15.85 -12.70 6.86
N THR A 39 16.58 -11.63 7.18
CA THR A 39 16.77 -11.20 8.57
C THR A 39 15.45 -10.66 9.15
N PRO A 40 15.25 -10.65 10.48
CA PRO A 40 14.05 -10.08 11.11
C PRO A 40 13.75 -8.65 10.65
N GLU A 41 14.78 -7.83 10.44
CA GLU A 41 14.65 -6.46 9.94
C GLU A 41 14.08 -6.46 8.51
N GLN A 42 14.59 -7.33 7.64
CA GLN A 42 14.09 -7.47 6.28
C GLN A 42 12.65 -8.00 6.24
N GLN A 43 12.26 -8.84 7.21
CA GLN A 43 10.88 -9.30 7.32
C GLN A 43 9.93 -8.15 7.68
N VAL A 44 10.30 -7.30 8.63
CA VAL A 44 9.53 -6.11 9.00
C VAL A 44 9.44 -5.13 7.83
N GLU A 45 10.55 -4.89 7.12
CA GLU A 45 10.55 -4.05 5.91
C GLU A 45 9.64 -4.60 4.82
N ALA A 46 9.70 -5.92 4.56
CA ALA A 46 8.87 -6.57 3.55
C ALA A 46 7.38 -6.51 3.91
N ALA A 47 7.02 -6.78 5.17
CA ALA A 47 5.65 -6.66 5.65
C ALA A 47 5.13 -5.22 5.52
N SER A 48 5.94 -4.25 5.94
CA SER A 48 5.61 -2.82 5.82
C SER A 48 5.41 -2.41 4.36
N TYR A 49 6.27 -2.89 3.46
CA TYR A 49 6.16 -2.66 2.02
C TYR A 49 4.88 -3.25 1.44
N GLN A 50 4.50 -4.48 1.82
CA GLN A 50 3.27 -5.12 1.35
C GLN A 50 2.02 -4.36 1.80
N ILE A 51 1.97 -3.92 3.07
CA ILE A 51 0.86 -3.11 3.59
C ILE A 51 0.77 -1.79 2.82
N ALA A 52 1.89 -1.09 2.64
CA ALA A 52 1.91 0.18 1.92
C ALA A 52 1.45 0.03 0.46
N VAL A 53 1.89 -1.01 -0.25
CA VAL A 53 1.40 -1.31 -1.61
C VAL A 53 -0.10 -1.58 -1.62
N PHE A 54 -0.58 -2.39 -0.67
CA PHE A 54 -1.99 -2.72 -0.58
C PHE A 54 -2.86 -1.49 -0.34
N LEU A 55 -2.50 -0.65 0.64
CA LEU A 55 -3.21 0.60 0.93
C LEU A 55 -3.22 1.52 -0.30
N CYS A 56 -2.08 1.70 -0.98
CA CYS A 56 -2.03 2.51 -2.20
C CYS A 56 -2.83 1.92 -3.39
N ALA A 57 -3.15 0.63 -3.36
CA ALA A 57 -3.94 -0.02 -4.41
C ALA A 57 -5.46 0.11 -4.18
N ILE A 58 -5.91 0.24 -2.92
CA ILE A 58 -7.35 0.21 -2.57
C ILE A 58 -7.88 1.52 -1.99
N CYS A 59 -7.01 2.41 -1.49
CA CYS A 59 -7.41 3.67 -0.87
C CYS A 59 -7.31 4.83 -1.85
N HIS A 60 -8.24 5.78 -1.73
CA HIS A 60 -8.16 7.06 -2.44
C HIS A 60 -7.17 8.04 -1.77
N TYR A 61 -6.97 7.91 -0.45
CA TYR A 61 -6.10 8.75 0.36
C TYR A 61 -5.30 7.87 1.31
N VAL A 62 -3.99 8.14 1.47
CA VAL A 62 -3.13 7.42 2.42
C VAL A 62 -2.44 8.44 3.32
N LEU A 63 -2.81 8.47 4.60
CA LEU A 63 -2.21 9.38 5.57
C LEU A 63 -0.91 8.79 6.12
N VAL A 64 0.19 9.51 5.93
CA VAL A 64 1.49 9.16 6.52
C VAL A 64 1.70 10.00 7.78
N VAL A 65 1.70 9.34 8.94
CA VAL A 65 1.87 9.98 10.26
C VAL A 65 3.27 9.71 10.78
N HIS A 66 3.95 10.73 11.30
CA HIS A 66 5.29 10.60 11.88
C HIS A 66 5.45 11.52 13.10
N ASP A 67 6.14 11.04 14.14
CA ASP A 67 6.22 11.67 15.47
C ASP A 67 7.38 12.70 15.61
N GLY A 68 7.80 13.34 14.50
CA GLY A 68 8.88 14.33 14.54
C GLY A 68 9.24 14.97 13.19
N LEU A 69 9.95 16.12 13.24
CA LEU A 69 10.39 16.91 12.06
C LEU A 69 11.44 16.20 11.19
N ALA A 70 12.07 15.13 11.71
CA ALA A 70 12.91 14.27 10.89
C ALA A 70 12.00 13.38 10.05
N PHE A 71 11.70 13.83 8.84
CA PHE A 71 11.18 12.95 7.80
C PHE A 71 12.16 11.77 7.68
N GLN A 72 11.79 10.62 8.26
CA GLN A 72 12.71 9.51 8.35
C GLN A 72 13.00 9.00 6.94
N VAL A 73 14.28 8.99 6.59
CA VAL A 73 14.80 8.54 5.29
C VAL A 73 14.24 7.16 4.93
N SER A 74 14.06 6.29 5.92
CA SER A 74 13.48 4.95 5.76
C SER A 74 12.02 4.96 5.26
N VAL A 75 11.16 5.84 5.77
CA VAL A 75 9.76 5.96 5.31
C VAL A 75 9.71 6.54 3.90
N TYR A 76 10.55 7.52 3.60
CA TYR A 76 10.66 8.07 2.24
C TYR A 76 11.10 7.03 1.22
N GLU A 77 12.13 6.26 1.55
CA GLU A 77 12.64 5.20 0.70
C GLU A 77 11.59 4.11 0.48
N LEU A 78 10.83 3.76 1.53
CA LEU A 78 9.68 2.85 1.42
C LEU A 78 8.65 3.38 0.42
N LEU A 79 8.22 4.64 0.57
CA LEU A 79 7.25 5.27 -0.34
C LEU A 79 7.79 5.37 -1.77
N CYS A 80 9.09 5.64 -1.94
CA CYS A 80 9.72 5.63 -3.26
C CYS A 80 9.68 4.24 -3.91
N LYS A 81 9.96 3.17 -3.16
CA LYS A 81 9.85 1.78 -3.63
C LYS A 81 8.41 1.45 -4.03
N VAL A 82 7.42 1.90 -3.24
CA VAL A 82 5.99 1.72 -3.56
C VAL A 82 5.66 2.44 -4.86
N LYS A 83 5.98 3.72 -4.97
CA LYS A 83 5.76 4.54 -6.18
C LYS A 83 6.37 3.89 -7.43
N GLN A 84 7.63 3.43 -7.34
CA GLN A 84 8.31 2.75 -8.44
C GLN A 84 7.58 1.47 -8.86
N LYS A 85 6.99 0.74 -7.92
CA LYS A 85 6.30 -0.51 -8.22
C LYS A 85 4.96 -0.26 -8.91
N PHE A 86 4.26 0.83 -8.58
CA PHE A 86 3.08 1.26 -9.34
C PHE A 86 3.42 1.84 -10.72
N SER A 87 4.61 2.39 -10.94
CA SER A 87 5.03 2.82 -12.28
C SER A 87 5.43 1.65 -13.19
N GLN A 88 5.91 0.55 -12.61
CA GLN A 88 6.34 -0.65 -13.35
C GLN A 88 5.22 -1.67 -13.54
N CYS A 89 4.26 -1.74 -12.62
CA CYS A 89 3.13 -2.66 -12.70
C CYS A 89 1.87 -1.86 -13.00
N ARG A 90 1.27 -2.05 -14.20
CA ARG A 90 -0.17 -1.81 -14.30
C ARG A 90 -0.83 -2.83 -13.40
N LEU A 91 -1.43 -2.39 -12.30
CA LEU A 91 -2.31 -3.26 -11.51
C LEU A 91 -3.25 -3.95 -12.50
N PRO A 92 -3.41 -5.28 -12.47
CA PRO A 92 -4.37 -5.94 -13.33
C PRO A 92 -5.70 -5.23 -13.10
N SER A 93 -6.25 -4.65 -14.16
CA SER A 93 -7.53 -3.95 -14.09
C SER A 93 -8.58 -5.01 -13.77
N VAL A 94 -8.91 -5.16 -12.49
CA VAL A 94 -10.13 -5.81 -12.02
C VAL A 94 -11.26 -4.80 -12.23
N SER A 95 -11.45 -4.38 -13.48
CA SER A 95 -12.76 -3.90 -13.89
C SER A 95 -13.60 -5.16 -14.02
N GLY A 96 -14.42 -5.44 -13.01
CA GLY A 96 -15.42 -6.49 -13.03
C GLY A 96 -16.44 -6.16 -14.11
N ASN A 97 -16.08 -6.41 -15.36
CA ASN A 97 -16.96 -6.26 -16.49
C ASN A 97 -17.86 -7.50 -16.49
N SER A 98 -18.97 -7.42 -15.77
CA SER A 98 -20.12 -8.31 -15.98
C SER A 98 -20.73 -7.97 -17.34
N GLN A 99 -20.00 -8.17 -18.43
CA GLN A 99 -20.53 -8.06 -19.78
C GLN A 99 -20.84 -9.46 -20.26
N SER A 100 -22.14 -9.71 -20.36
CA SER A 100 -22.71 -10.72 -21.24
C SER A 100 -22.00 -10.67 -22.60
N VAL A 101 -21.64 -11.86 -23.06
CA VAL A 101 -21.16 -12.16 -24.40
C VAL A 101 -21.93 -11.36 -25.45
N THR A 102 -21.26 -10.44 -26.15
CA THR A 102 -21.31 -10.29 -27.62
C THR A 102 -20.36 -9.19 -28.12
N GLY A 103 -19.31 -9.61 -28.84
CA GLY A 103 -18.89 -9.00 -30.12
C GLY A 103 -18.07 -7.70 -30.15
N HIS A 104 -16.82 -7.85 -30.63
CA HIS A 104 -15.99 -6.90 -31.41
C HIS A 104 -14.97 -5.99 -30.67
N PRO A 105 -13.70 -5.88 -31.14
CA PRO A 105 -12.66 -5.11 -30.47
C PRO A 105 -12.53 -3.69 -31.06
N GLU A 106 -12.62 -2.67 -30.20
CA GLU A 106 -12.17 -1.31 -30.50
C GLU A 106 -11.23 -0.81 -29.40
N ALA A 107 -10.06 -0.34 -29.86
CA ALA A 107 -9.02 0.29 -29.05
C ALA A 107 -9.44 1.69 -28.61
N CYS A 108 -9.06 2.14 -27.41
CA CYS A 108 -8.82 3.56 -27.11
C CYS A 108 -8.02 3.76 -25.80
N THR A 109 -6.80 4.26 -25.99
CA THR A 109 -6.17 5.44 -25.36
C THR A 109 -6.86 6.10 -24.16
N GLY A 110 -6.09 6.44 -23.12
CA GLY A 110 -6.55 7.36 -22.08
C GLY A 110 -5.67 7.40 -20.84
N ASP A 111 -4.70 8.30 -20.86
CA ASP A 111 -3.87 8.74 -19.74
C ASP A 111 -4.72 9.50 -18.70
N SER A 112 -4.51 9.25 -17.41
CA SER A 112 -4.78 10.25 -16.37
C SER A 112 -4.10 9.82 -15.08
N THR A 113 -2.81 10.11 -15.02
CA THR A 113 -1.98 9.88 -13.85
C THR A 113 -2.16 11.05 -12.87
N SER A 114 -3.11 10.93 -11.95
CA SER A 114 -3.28 11.88 -10.84
C SER A 114 -2.61 11.33 -9.59
N TYR A 115 -1.33 11.66 -9.41
CA TYR A 115 -0.61 11.44 -8.16
C TYR A 115 -0.92 12.57 -7.17
N LEU A 116 -1.76 12.32 -6.19
CA LEU A 116 -1.66 12.93 -4.87
C LEU A 116 -1.55 11.78 -3.87
N PHE A 117 -0.54 11.84 -3.01
CA PHE A 117 -0.45 11.00 -1.82
C PHE A 117 -1.48 11.46 -0.79
#